data_AF-A0A8I2YHG0-F1
#
_entry.id   AF-A0A8I2YHG0-F1
#
_cell.length_a   1.000
_cell.length_b   1.000
_cell.length_c   1.000
_cell.angle_alpha   90.00
_cell.angle_beta   90.00
_cell.angle_gamma   90.00
#
_symmetry.space_group_name_H-M   'P 1'
#
loop_
_entity.id
_entity.type
_entity.pdbx_description
1 polymer ?
#
loop_
_entity_poly.entity_id
_entity_poly.type
_entity_poly.pdbx_seq_one_letter_code
_entity_poly.pdbx_strand_id
1 'polypeptide(L)'
;MQVEDADEEVDDQCGTQYWIAPEVEKKLRHSPIKADRWACGRVILSLLDRFRKEDESLRAFARELVAHDPKQRPSLLGWGRYSAPRSDAGNIARRDRMEVDEDTRPPNVKKQRLA
;
A
#
# COMPACT_ATOMS: atom_id res chain seq x y z
N MET A 1 18.53 12.65 12.72
CA MET A 1 19.53 11.85 11.97
C MET A 1 19.00 11.70 10.55
N GLN A 2 19.80 12.08 9.55
CA GLN A 2 19.51 11.80 8.14
C GLN A 2 20.67 10.98 7.63
N VAL A 3 20.36 9.88 6.92
CA VAL A 3 21.34 8.98 6.29
C VAL A 3 21.09 8.98 4.79
N GLU A 4 22.14 8.79 4.00
CA GLU A 4 22.09 8.82 2.53
C GLU A 4 21.45 7.54 1.97
N ASP A 5 21.78 6.39 2.56
CA ASP A 5 21.31 5.09 2.09
C ASP A 5 21.19 4.02 3.19
N ALA A 6 20.76 2.83 2.79
CA ALA A 6 20.49 1.70 3.70
C ALA A 6 21.74 0.97 4.18
N ASP A 7 22.92 1.34 3.72
CA ASP A 7 24.20 0.75 4.11
C ASP A 7 25.01 1.68 5.04
N GLU A 8 24.65 2.96 5.14
CA GLU A 8 25.21 3.88 6.14
C GLU A 8 24.96 3.37 7.58
N GLU A 9 26.00 3.40 8.41
CA GLU A 9 25.97 2.88 9.78
C GLU A 9 26.35 3.93 10.85
N VAL A 10 25.59 3.93 11.94
CA VAL A 10 25.76 4.79 13.12
C VAL A 10 26.02 3.96 14.38
N ASP A 11 26.38 4.62 15.49
CA ASP A 11 26.76 3.99 16.77
C ASP A 11 25.90 4.42 17.97
N ASP A 12 24.90 5.27 17.77
CA ASP A 12 23.98 5.72 18.81
C ASP A 12 22.93 4.66 19.16
N GLN A 13 22.56 4.57 20.42
CA GLN A 13 21.50 3.66 20.86
C GLN A 13 20.27 4.45 21.29
N CYS A 14 19.16 4.26 20.57
CA CYS A 14 17.86 4.80 20.97
C CYS A 14 16.71 3.82 20.65
N GLY A 15 15.60 3.93 21.37
CA GLY A 15 14.36 3.19 21.09
C GLY A 15 13.76 2.47 22.28
N THR A 16 12.58 1.88 22.06
CA THR A 16 11.82 1.14 23.06
C THR A 16 12.22 -0.34 23.05
N GLN A 17 12.46 -0.91 24.22
CA GLN A 17 12.72 -2.35 24.36
C GLN A 17 11.66 -3.19 23.64
N TYR A 18 12.06 -4.33 23.07
CA TYR A 18 11.25 -5.24 22.24
C TYR A 18 10.82 -4.71 20.86
N TRP A 19 11.10 -3.44 20.56
CA TRP A 19 10.89 -2.82 19.24
C TRP A 19 12.20 -2.52 18.51
N ILE A 20 13.29 -2.36 19.26
CA ILE A 20 14.63 -2.21 18.71
C ILE A 20 15.12 -3.50 18.01
N ALA A 21 15.96 -3.32 17.00
CA ALA A 21 16.59 -4.43 16.29
C ALA A 21 17.71 -5.06 17.14
N PRO A 22 18.04 -6.36 16.94
CA PRO A 22 19.03 -7.06 17.77
C PRO A 22 20.41 -6.41 17.76
N GLU A 23 20.83 -5.85 16.63
CA GLU A 23 22.11 -5.14 16.49
C GLU A 23 22.15 -3.83 17.27
N VAL A 24 21.02 -3.12 17.37
CA VAL A 24 20.87 -1.89 18.16
C VAL A 24 20.88 -2.22 19.65
N GLU A 25 20.21 -3.31 20.05
CA GLU A 25 20.22 -3.79 21.43
C GLU A 25 21.64 -4.17 21.89
N LYS A 26 22.40 -4.82 21.00
CA LYS A 26 23.81 -5.20 21.23
C LYS A 26 24.79 -4.03 21.16
N LYS A 27 24.32 -2.81 20.91
CA LYS A 27 25.16 -1.59 20.76
C LYS A 27 26.24 -1.76 19.68
N LEU A 28 25.91 -2.45 18.60
CA LEU A 28 26.78 -2.56 17.44
C LEU A 28 26.54 -1.39 16.49
N ARG A 29 27.53 -1.10 15.65
CA ARG A 29 27.27 -0.25 14.48
C ARG A 29 26.17 -0.89 13.65
N HIS A 30 25.22 -0.07 13.24
CA HIS A 30 24.03 -0.55 12.56
C HIS A 30 23.53 0.49 11.58
N SER A 31 22.82 0.02 10.56
CA SER A 31 22.08 0.89 9.65
C SER A 31 20.74 1.28 10.29
N PRO A 32 20.47 2.59 10.48
CA PRO A 32 19.19 3.07 10.98
C PRO A 32 18.01 2.59 10.13
N ILE A 33 18.15 2.61 8.79
CA ILE A 33 17.10 2.17 7.87
C ILE A 33 16.81 0.67 8.03
N LYS A 34 17.84 -0.17 8.22
CA LYS A 34 17.63 -1.61 8.43
C LYS A 34 17.06 -1.91 9.81
N ALA A 35 17.43 -1.14 10.83
CA ALA A 35 16.83 -1.23 12.15
C ALA A 35 15.35 -0.81 12.13
N ASP A 36 15.00 0.25 11.39
CA ASP A 36 13.62 0.68 11.19
C ASP A 36 12.79 -0.40 10.50
N ARG A 37 13.34 -1.08 9.49
CA ARG A 37 12.67 -2.22 8.83
C ARG A 37 12.28 -3.31 9.83
N TRP A 38 13.17 -3.65 10.77
CA TRP A 38 12.86 -4.61 11.84
C TRP A 38 11.68 -4.13 12.69
N ALA A 39 11.72 -2.87 13.14
CA ALA A 39 10.64 -2.28 13.93
C ALA A 39 9.31 -2.30 13.16
N CYS A 40 9.32 -1.95 11.87
CA CYS A 40 8.14 -2.04 11.00
C CYS A 40 7.59 -3.48 10.92
N GLY A 41 8.44 -4.48 10.74
CA GLY A 41 8.02 -5.89 10.73
C GLY A 41 7.34 -6.30 12.04
N ARG A 42 7.90 -5.89 13.19
CA ARG A 42 7.31 -6.10 14.52
C ARG A 42 5.93 -5.44 14.65
N VAL A 43 5.79 -4.21 14.17
CA VAL A 43 4.51 -3.47 14.18
C VAL A 43 3.47 -4.19 13.32
N ILE A 44 3.81 -4.57 12.10
CA ILE A 44 2.90 -5.26 11.19
C ILE A 44 2.39 -6.57 11.81
N LEU A 45 3.29 -7.41 12.33
CA LEU A 45 2.91 -8.67 12.99
C LEU A 45 2.00 -8.42 14.20
N SER A 46 2.36 -7.44 15.05
CA SER A 46 1.58 -7.07 16.23
C SER A 46 0.16 -6.61 15.86
N LEU A 47 0.01 -5.82 14.79
CA LEU A 47 -1.30 -5.37 14.31
C LEU A 47 -2.12 -6.54 13.73
N LEU A 48 -1.52 -7.40 12.90
CA LEU A 48 -2.20 -8.57 12.34
C LEU A 48 -2.75 -9.48 13.44
N ASP A 49 -1.94 -9.74 14.48
CA ASP A 49 -2.33 -10.59 15.59
C ASP A 49 -3.39 -9.91 16.48
N ARG A 50 -3.22 -8.62 16.81
CA ARG A 50 -4.18 -7.85 17.61
C ARG A 50 -5.56 -7.78 16.96
N PHE A 51 -5.61 -7.60 15.64
CA PHE A 51 -6.87 -7.51 14.90
C PHE A 51 -7.36 -8.84 14.32
N ARG A 52 -6.64 -9.94 14.58
CA ARG A 52 -6.95 -11.29 14.06
C ARG A 52 -7.15 -11.27 12.54
N LYS A 53 -6.29 -10.55 11.83
CA LYS A 53 -6.33 -10.44 10.37
C LYS A 53 -5.48 -11.52 9.75
N GLU A 54 -6.08 -12.24 8.80
CA GLU A 54 -5.41 -13.21 7.96
C GLU A 54 -5.03 -12.53 6.65
N ASP A 55 -3.82 -11.97 6.64
CA ASP A 55 -3.17 -11.49 5.43
C ASP A 55 -1.81 -12.20 5.34
N GLU A 56 -1.81 -13.36 4.69
CA GLU A 56 -0.61 -14.20 4.63
C GLU A 56 0.50 -13.52 3.82
N SER A 57 0.13 -12.73 2.80
CA SER A 57 1.11 -11.93 2.09
C SER A 57 1.84 -11.00 3.06
N LEU A 58 1.09 -10.26 3.89
CA LEU A 58 1.63 -9.20 4.74
C LEU A 58 2.39 -9.78 5.92
N ARG A 59 1.90 -10.90 6.43
CA ARG A 59 2.61 -11.70 7.41
C ARG A 59 3.93 -12.24 6.87
N ALA A 60 3.97 -12.76 5.64
CA ALA A 60 5.19 -13.28 5.05
C ALA A 60 6.26 -12.19 4.89
N PHE A 61 5.89 -11.03 4.34
CA PHE A 61 6.83 -9.92 4.23
C PHE A 61 7.29 -9.38 5.59
N ALA A 62 6.38 -9.27 6.56
CA ALA A 62 6.74 -8.84 7.89
C ALA A 62 7.72 -9.81 8.58
N ARG A 63 7.61 -11.12 8.32
CA ARG A 63 8.57 -12.13 8.78
C ARG A 63 9.97 -11.91 8.18
N GLU A 64 10.07 -11.49 6.93
CA GLU A 64 11.36 -11.16 6.32
C GLU A 64 11.95 -9.85 6.85
N LEU A 65 11.11 -8.85 7.14
CA LEU A 65 11.56 -7.61 7.76
C LEU A 65 12.19 -7.82 9.15
N VAL A 66 11.73 -8.84 9.88
CA VAL A 66 12.31 -9.25 11.18
C VAL A 66 13.42 -10.32 11.04
N ALA A 67 14.10 -10.39 9.90
CA ALA A 67 15.29 -11.20 9.76
C ALA A 67 16.40 -10.75 10.74
N HIS A 68 17.06 -11.70 11.40
CA HIS A 68 18.11 -11.38 12.37
C HIS A 68 19.33 -10.74 11.70
N ASP A 69 19.71 -11.18 10.49
CA ASP A 69 20.72 -10.49 9.69
C ASP A 69 20.12 -9.25 9.02
N PRO A 70 20.61 -8.02 9.32
CA PRO A 70 20.11 -6.79 8.71
C PRO A 70 20.17 -6.79 7.17
N LYS A 71 21.13 -7.50 6.56
CA LYS A 71 21.29 -7.56 5.10
C LYS A 71 20.18 -8.36 4.41
N GLN A 72 19.50 -9.23 5.15
CA GLN A 72 18.39 -10.04 4.64
C GLN A 72 17.06 -9.29 4.68
N ARG A 73 16.99 -8.14 5.36
CA ARG A 73 15.74 -7.37 5.50
C ARG A 73 15.41 -6.62 4.21
N PRO A 74 14.28 -6.92 3.55
CA PRO A 74 13.92 -6.29 2.29
C PRO A 74 13.57 -4.80 2.48
N SER A 75 13.66 -4.02 1.40
CA SER A 75 13.09 -2.66 1.38
C SER A 75 11.57 -2.73 1.56
N LEU A 76 10.98 -1.76 2.29
CA LEU A 76 9.53 -1.61 2.43
C LEU A 76 8.82 -1.48 1.06
N LEU A 77 9.49 -0.87 0.07
CA LEU A 77 8.99 -0.78 -1.30
C LEU A 77 8.92 -2.15 -2.01
N GLY A 78 9.66 -3.14 -1.52
CA GLY A 78 9.67 -4.50 -2.04
C GLY A 78 8.39 -5.29 -1.75
N TRP A 79 7.45 -4.71 -0.98
CA TRP A 79 6.15 -5.28 -0.64
C TRP A 79 5.30 -5.67 -1.87
N GLY A 80 5.43 -4.93 -2.98
CA GLY A 80 4.68 -5.20 -4.21
C GLY A 80 4.90 -6.60 -4.80
N ARG A 81 5.95 -7.32 -4.37
CA ARG A 81 6.21 -8.72 -4.75
C ARG A 81 5.28 -9.74 -4.06
N TYR A 82 4.61 -9.32 -2.98
CA TYR A 82 3.73 -10.15 -2.16
C TYR A 82 2.25 -9.88 -2.44
N SER A 83 1.93 -8.70 -2.97
CA SER A 83 0.58 -8.40 -3.43
C SER A 83 0.29 -9.22 -4.70
N ALA A 84 -0.67 -10.14 -4.63
CA ALA A 84 -1.24 -10.74 -5.83
C ALA A 84 -1.70 -9.62 -6.79
N PRO A 85 -1.66 -9.84 -8.12
CA PRO A 85 -2.28 -8.92 -9.06
C PRO A 85 -3.72 -8.71 -8.61
N ARG A 86 -4.14 -7.45 -8.40
CA ARG A 86 -5.57 -7.15 -8.31
C ARG A 86 -6.19 -7.72 -9.59
N SER A 87 -7.01 -8.75 -9.48
CA SER A 87 -7.81 -9.21 -10.60
C SER A 87 -8.64 -8.01 -11.06
N ASP A 88 -8.30 -7.51 -12.25
CA ASP A 88 -8.95 -6.38 -12.92
C ASP A 88 -10.34 -6.84 -13.40
N ALA A 89 -11.26 -7.00 -12.44
CA ALA A 89 -12.64 -7.35 -12.72
C ALA A 89 -13.44 -6.05 -12.88
N GLY A 90 -13.45 -5.49 -14.08
CA GLY A 90 -14.31 -4.34 -14.34
C GLY A 90 -14.26 -3.62 -15.68
N ASN A 91 -13.82 -4.23 -16.78
CA ASN A 91 -14.20 -3.72 -18.11
C ASN A 91 -15.69 -4.06 -18.37
N ILE A 92 -16.61 -3.20 -17.91
CA ILE A 92 -17.96 -3.17 -18.48
C ILE A 92 -17.90 -2.31 -19.73
N ALA A 93 -17.90 -3.00 -20.86
CA ALA A 93 -18.08 -2.48 -22.19
C ALA A 93 -19.23 -1.45 -22.23
N ARG A 94 -18.90 -0.22 -22.65
CA ARG A 94 -19.91 0.70 -23.18
C ARG A 94 -20.44 0.10 -24.47
N ARG A 95 -21.57 -0.61 -24.40
CA ARG A 95 -22.36 -0.96 -25.58
C ARG A 95 -22.92 0.32 -26.18
N ASP A 96 -22.70 0.47 -27.48
CA ASP A 96 -23.31 1.45 -28.35
C ASP A 96 -24.81 1.61 -28.08
N ARG A 97 -25.27 2.86 -27.99
CA ARG A 97 -26.68 3.20 -28.14
C ARG A 97 -26.80 4.01 -29.43
N MET A 98 -27.24 3.30 -30.47
CA MET A 98 -27.66 3.87 -31.76
C MET A 98 -28.93 4.72 -31.56
N GLU A 99 -29.05 5.70 -32.45
CA GLU A 99 -29.93 6.87 -32.53
C GLU A 99 -31.41 6.69 -32.18
N VAL A 100 -32.00 7.75 -31.61
CA VAL A 100 -33.44 8.04 -31.73
C VAL A 100 -33.57 9.46 -32.25
N ASP A 101 -33.82 9.56 -33.55
CA ASP A 101 -34.41 10.73 -34.21
C ASP A 101 -35.91 10.72 -33.91
N GLU A 102 -36.42 11.76 -33.24
CA GLU A 102 -37.84 11.97 -33.03
C GLU A 102 -38.15 13.47 -32.85
N ASP A 103 -37.87 14.27 -33.89
CA ASP A 103 -38.52 15.58 -34.07
C ASP A 103 -39.59 15.48 -35.17
N THR A 104 -40.74 14.89 -34.82
CA THR A 104 -41.98 15.06 -35.58
C THR A 104 -43.15 15.07 -34.61
N ARG A 105 -43.41 16.24 -33.99
CA ARG A 105 -44.73 16.51 -33.40
C ARG A 105 -45.62 17.27 -34.41
N PRO A 106 -46.91 16.90 -34.54
CA PRO A 106 -47.80 17.38 -35.60
C PRO A 106 -48.34 18.80 -35.36
N PRO A 107 -48.90 19.43 -36.41
CA PRO A 107 -49.32 20.83 -36.38
C PRO A 107 -50.63 21.00 -35.62
N ASN A 108 -50.70 21.99 -34.73
CA ASN A 108 -51.97 22.44 -34.18
C ASN A 108 -52.48 23.66 -34.95
N VAL A 109 -53.73 23.55 -35.41
CA VAL A 109 -54.38 24.38 -36.41
C VAL A 109 -55.18 25.50 -35.74
N LYS A 110 -54.89 26.73 -36.18
CA LYS A 110 -55.74 27.95 -36.24
C LYS A 110 -56.45 28.44 -34.97
N LYS A 111 -56.19 29.72 -34.66
CA LYS A 111 -57.25 30.75 -34.57
C LYS A 111 -56.71 32.11 -35.04
N GLN A 112 -57.25 32.58 -36.17
CA GLN A 112 -57.27 33.99 -36.57
C GLN A 112 -58.03 34.82 -35.52
N ARG A 113 -57.62 36.07 -35.29
CA ARG A 113 -58.33 37.28 -35.78
C ARG A 113 -57.66 38.60 -35.33
N LEU A 114 -57.51 39.46 -36.34
CA LEU A 114 -57.65 40.93 -36.41
C LEU A 114 -56.90 41.85 -35.43
N ALA A 115 -56.06 42.71 -36.02
CA ALA A 115 -56.32 44.15 -36.05
C ALA A 115 -56.08 44.66 -37.48
#